data_AF-A0A161S1Y4-F1
#
_entry.id   AF-A0A161S1Y4-F1
#
_cell.length_a   1.000
_cell.length_b   1.000
_cell.length_c   1.000
_cell.angle_alpha   90.00
_cell.angle_beta   90.00
_cell.angle_gamma   90.00
#
_symmetry.space_group_name_H-M   'P 1'
#
loop_
_entity.id
_entity.type
_entity.pdbx_description
1 polymer ?
#
loop_
_entity_poly.entity_id
_entity_poly.type
_entity_poly.pdbx_seq_one_letter_code
_entity_poly.pdbx_strand_id
1 'polypeptide(L)'
;MERIRGGWVNVPENLKCKTDLKEMGLKPTGDAKAEVWNSHIWVKLYDISETVPRQPATEKQLAATEKARAAQLAARTCSRCESIVKRNKTLFQGLCDFCREKQYIQEAQESALEFMQSWVEDKSKYLILDTETTGGDDGSEIVDIAIIDLDENILFDSLVKPCEPIPEEATAIHGITNEMVENAPTWPEVWSQVQELLYAGRTVLIYNADFDNRMIRGSCKRHGLDDSPFGSFCVMQTYAEYVGNYSSYHRDFTWISLREAACDHGIQLTGSHRAKADCITTARLIKDVAKTKEVI
;
A
#
# COMPACT_ATOMS: atom_id res chain seq x y z
N MET A 1 -29.89 -14.10 -47.85
CA MET A 1 -28.41 -14.13 -47.90
C MET A 1 -27.98 -15.56 -47.65
N GLU A 2 -27.31 -16.16 -48.63
CA GLU A 2 -26.92 -17.57 -48.58
C GLU A 2 -25.74 -17.80 -47.63
N ARG A 3 -25.69 -18.92 -46.91
CA ARG A 3 -24.55 -19.26 -46.03
C ARG A 3 -23.73 -20.39 -46.62
N ILE A 4 -22.51 -20.08 -47.02
CA ILE A 4 -21.55 -21.03 -47.58
C ILE A 4 -20.98 -21.88 -46.44
N ARG A 5 -21.26 -23.18 -46.48
CA ARG A 5 -20.78 -24.17 -45.50
C ARG A 5 -19.49 -24.82 -46.00
N GLY A 6 -18.64 -25.27 -45.06
CA GLY A 6 -17.32 -25.83 -45.37
C GLY A 6 -16.18 -24.81 -45.42
N GLY A 7 -16.45 -23.54 -45.09
CA GLY A 7 -15.43 -22.51 -44.93
C GLY A 7 -14.97 -21.88 -46.24
N TRP A 8 -13.85 -21.17 -46.19
CA TRP A 8 -13.32 -20.35 -47.29
C TRP A 8 -13.01 -21.13 -48.56
N VAL A 9 -12.68 -22.42 -48.45
CA VAL A 9 -12.39 -23.30 -49.61
C VAL A 9 -13.59 -23.45 -50.55
N ASN A 10 -14.80 -23.28 -50.03
CA ASN A 10 -16.04 -23.40 -50.80
C ASN A 10 -16.59 -22.05 -51.29
N VAL A 11 -15.86 -20.96 -51.08
CA VAL A 11 -16.28 -19.64 -51.55
C VAL A 11 -16.02 -19.54 -53.06
N PRO A 12 -17.05 -19.31 -53.88
CA PRO A 12 -16.88 -19.10 -55.32
C PRO A 12 -15.88 -17.98 -55.62
N GLU A 13 -15.07 -18.12 -56.66
CA GLU A 13 -14.00 -17.18 -56.97
C GLU A 13 -14.49 -15.74 -57.23
N ASN A 14 -15.71 -15.61 -57.77
CA ASN A 14 -16.37 -14.34 -58.03
C ASN A 14 -16.89 -13.64 -56.76
N LEU A 15 -16.92 -14.33 -55.62
CA LEU A 15 -17.35 -13.77 -54.34
C LEU A 15 -16.15 -13.42 -53.46
N LYS A 16 -16.09 -12.16 -53.03
CA LYS A 16 -15.00 -11.62 -52.21
C LYS A 16 -15.52 -10.95 -50.97
N CYS A 17 -14.74 -10.99 -49.89
CA CYS A 17 -15.07 -10.19 -48.71
C CYS A 17 -14.66 -8.73 -48.92
N LYS A 18 -15.12 -7.83 -48.06
CA LYS A 18 -14.76 -6.40 -48.14
C LYS A 18 -13.25 -6.14 -48.05
N THR A 19 -12.50 -6.99 -47.35
CA THR A 19 -11.05 -6.88 -47.23
C THR A 19 -10.38 -7.18 -48.57
N ASP A 20 -10.72 -8.31 -49.21
CA ASP A 20 -10.18 -8.69 -50.51
C ASP A 20 -10.53 -7.63 -51.58
N LEU A 21 -11.79 -7.17 -51.62
CA LEU A 21 -12.19 -6.11 -52.55
C LEU A 21 -11.40 -4.81 -52.32
N LYS A 22 -11.12 -4.46 -51.06
CA LYS A 22 -10.31 -3.29 -50.72
C LYS A 22 -8.87 -3.44 -51.22
N GLU A 23 -8.27 -4.62 -51.10
CA GLU A 23 -6.92 -4.91 -51.62
C GLU A 23 -6.88 -4.84 -53.15
N MET A 24 -7.97 -5.24 -53.81
CA MET A 24 -8.16 -5.08 -55.25
C MET A 24 -8.49 -3.64 -55.69
N GLY A 25 -8.57 -2.67 -54.76
CA GLY A 25 -8.93 -1.29 -55.07
C GLY A 25 -10.39 -1.10 -55.47
N LEU A 26 -11.28 -2.01 -55.07
CA LEU A 26 -12.71 -2.03 -55.40
C LEU A 26 -13.58 -1.78 -54.17
N LYS A 27 -14.84 -1.39 -54.38
CA LYS A 27 -15.89 -1.38 -53.36
C LYS A 27 -17.19 -1.95 -53.93
N PRO A 28 -17.98 -2.71 -53.15
CA PRO A 28 -19.25 -3.24 -53.62
C PRO A 28 -20.27 -2.12 -53.84
N THR A 29 -21.13 -2.27 -54.85
CA THR A 29 -22.25 -1.38 -55.13
C THR A 29 -23.61 -1.94 -54.68
N GLY A 30 -23.68 -3.25 -54.47
CA GLY A 30 -24.90 -3.97 -54.06
C GLY A 30 -24.82 -4.64 -52.69
N ASP A 31 -25.90 -5.33 -52.34
CA ASP A 31 -26.01 -6.12 -51.12
C ASP A 31 -25.12 -7.37 -51.15
N ALA A 32 -24.76 -7.85 -49.96
CA ALA A 32 -24.00 -9.09 -49.82
C ALA A 32 -24.81 -10.26 -50.38
N LYS A 33 -24.17 -11.08 -51.22
CA LYS A 33 -24.80 -12.24 -51.88
C LYS A 33 -24.79 -13.46 -50.97
N ALA A 34 -23.71 -13.63 -50.22
CA ALA A 34 -23.52 -14.75 -49.32
C ALA A 34 -22.75 -14.36 -48.05
N GLU A 35 -22.65 -15.28 -47.10
CA GLU A 35 -21.78 -15.20 -45.95
C GLU A 35 -20.98 -16.50 -45.80
N VAL A 36 -19.73 -16.39 -45.35
CA VAL A 36 -18.87 -17.52 -45.00
C VAL A 36 -18.39 -17.40 -43.56
N TRP A 37 -18.32 -18.53 -42.85
CA TRP A 37 -17.81 -18.56 -41.48
C TRP A 37 -16.29 -18.51 -41.45
N ASN A 38 -15.70 -17.58 -40.70
CA ASN A 38 -14.24 -17.42 -40.59
C ASN A 38 -13.63 -17.97 -39.29
N SER A 39 -14.35 -18.84 -38.57
CA SER A 39 -14.10 -19.34 -37.20
C SER A 39 -14.62 -18.46 -36.05
N HIS A 40 -14.91 -17.18 -36.27
CA HIS A 40 -15.37 -16.26 -35.21
C HIS A 40 -16.70 -15.57 -35.55
N ILE A 41 -16.88 -15.19 -36.82
CA ILE A 41 -18.05 -14.46 -37.30
C ILE A 41 -18.44 -14.92 -38.72
N TRP A 42 -19.68 -14.64 -39.10
CA TRP A 42 -20.15 -14.74 -40.49
C TRP A 42 -19.68 -13.50 -41.26
N VAL A 43 -18.83 -13.73 -42.25
CA VAL A 43 -18.25 -12.68 -43.10
C VAL A 43 -19.06 -12.55 -44.37
N LYS A 44 -19.56 -11.35 -44.64
CA LYS A 44 -20.31 -11.02 -45.86
C LYS A 44 -19.43 -11.05 -47.10
N LEU A 45 -19.95 -11.66 -48.15
CA LEU A 45 -19.34 -11.83 -49.46
C LEU A 45 -20.14 -11.07 -50.52
N TYR A 46 -19.42 -10.46 -51.44
CA TYR A 46 -19.92 -9.58 -52.48
C TYR A 46 -19.42 -10.06 -53.84
N ASP A 47 -20.25 -9.93 -54.86
CA ASP A 47 -19.85 -10.29 -56.21
C ASP A 47 -18.92 -9.23 -56.81
N ILE A 48 -17.78 -9.66 -57.36
CA ILE A 48 -16.80 -8.78 -58.01
C ILE A 48 -17.43 -8.01 -59.18
N SER A 49 -18.39 -8.61 -59.91
CA SER A 49 -19.05 -7.92 -61.03
C SER A 49 -19.93 -6.75 -60.57
N GLU A 50 -20.32 -6.72 -59.29
CA GLU A 50 -21.09 -5.64 -58.65
C GLU A 50 -20.18 -4.76 -57.80
N THR A 51 -19.06 -4.32 -58.38
CA THR A 51 -18.09 -3.44 -57.73
C THR A 51 -17.71 -2.26 -58.62
N VAL A 52 -17.22 -1.20 -57.97
CA VAL A 52 -16.66 -0.02 -58.66
C VAL A 52 -15.28 0.32 -58.08
N PRO A 53 -14.41 1.01 -58.83
CA PRO A 53 -13.15 1.50 -58.31
C PRO A 53 -13.33 2.31 -57.04
N ARG A 54 -12.53 1.99 -56.03
CA ARG A 54 -12.44 2.74 -54.79
C ARG A 54 -11.64 4.01 -55.08
N GLN A 55 -12.27 5.16 -54.84
CA GLN A 55 -11.57 6.44 -54.91
C GLN A 55 -10.46 6.51 -53.85
N PRO A 56 -9.27 7.03 -54.19
CA PRO A 56 -8.22 7.26 -53.21
C PRO A 56 -8.71 8.24 -52.14
N ALA A 57 -8.13 8.16 -50.94
CA ALA A 57 -8.44 9.12 -49.89
C ALA A 57 -8.02 10.53 -50.33
N THR A 58 -8.88 11.52 -50.08
CA THR A 58 -8.54 12.92 -50.35
C THR A 58 -7.48 13.41 -49.36
N GLU A 59 -6.75 14.48 -49.71
CA GLU A 59 -5.79 15.12 -48.79
C GLU A 59 -6.43 15.44 -47.43
N LYS A 60 -7.67 15.94 -47.43
CA LYS A 60 -8.44 16.22 -46.21
C LYS A 60 -8.68 14.95 -45.38
N GLN A 61 -8.96 13.81 -46.01
CA GLN A 61 -9.16 12.53 -45.32
C GLN A 61 -7.83 11.96 -44.78
N LEU A 62 -6.74 12.14 -45.51
CA LEU A 62 -5.39 11.75 -45.07
C LEU A 62 -4.96 12.58 -43.86
N ALA A 63 -5.07 13.91 -43.93
CA ALA A 63 -4.77 14.81 -42.83
C ALA A 63 -5.65 14.53 -41.58
N ALA A 64 -6.93 14.23 -41.78
CA ALA A 64 -7.81 13.82 -40.68
C ALA A 64 -7.35 12.49 -40.05
N THR A 65 -6.88 11.54 -40.85
CA THR A 65 -6.36 10.25 -40.37
C THR A 65 -5.05 10.43 -39.60
N GLU A 66 -4.14 11.27 -40.08
CA GLU A 66 -2.90 11.61 -39.38
C GLU A 66 -3.17 12.32 -38.05
N LYS A 67 -4.06 13.32 -38.04
CA LYS A 67 -4.49 14.00 -36.82
C LYS A 67 -5.12 13.04 -35.82
N ALA A 68 -5.96 12.10 -36.29
CA ALA A 68 -6.56 11.08 -35.44
C ALA A 68 -5.51 10.13 -34.85
N ARG A 69 -4.51 9.71 -35.64
CA ARG A 69 -3.39 8.88 -35.17
C ARG A 69 -2.55 9.61 -34.13
N ALA A 70 -2.23 10.89 -34.37
CA ALA A 70 -1.47 11.72 -33.43
C ALA A 70 -2.23 11.91 -32.11
N ALA A 71 -3.53 12.21 -32.17
CA ALA A 71 -4.38 12.33 -30.98
C ALA A 71 -4.49 11.00 -30.21
N GLN A 72 -4.61 9.87 -30.92
CA GLN A 72 -4.65 8.55 -30.29
C GLN A 72 -3.31 8.20 -29.63
N LEU A 73 -2.19 8.56 -30.25
CA LEU A 73 -0.86 8.37 -29.69
C LEU A 73 -0.71 9.20 -28.40
N ALA A 74 -1.00 10.50 -28.46
CA ALA A 74 -0.93 11.40 -27.33
C ALA A 74 -1.82 10.94 -26.15
N ALA A 75 -3.04 10.48 -26.42
CA ALA A 75 -3.95 9.95 -25.39
C ALA A 75 -3.48 8.63 -24.74
N ARG A 76 -2.38 8.04 -25.23
CA ARG A 76 -1.77 6.80 -24.74
C ARG A 76 -0.33 6.98 -24.30
N THR A 77 0.22 8.18 -24.40
CA THR A 77 1.58 8.50 -23.98
C THR A 77 1.55 8.96 -22.53
N CYS A 78 2.28 8.26 -21.66
CA CYS A 78 2.47 8.69 -20.28
C CYS A 78 3.16 10.06 -20.25
N SER A 79 2.63 11.02 -19.50
CA SER A 79 3.21 12.37 -19.38
C SER A 79 4.53 12.41 -18.62
N ARG A 80 4.87 11.37 -17.85
CA ARG A 80 6.10 11.29 -17.04
C ARG A 80 7.23 10.51 -17.72
N CYS A 81 6.93 9.36 -18.32
CA CYS A 81 7.96 8.47 -18.90
C CYS A 81 7.84 8.28 -20.40
N GLU A 82 6.89 8.97 -21.05
CA GLU A 82 6.67 8.94 -22.50
C GLU A 82 6.32 7.56 -23.08
N SER A 83 6.14 6.54 -22.23
CA SER A 83 5.76 5.21 -22.67
C SER A 83 4.34 5.19 -23.25
N ILE A 84 4.17 4.44 -24.34
CA ILE A 84 2.89 4.29 -25.03
C ILE A 84 2.17 3.05 -24.48
N VAL A 85 1.05 3.25 -23.79
CA VAL A 85 0.26 2.14 -23.24
C VAL A 85 -0.63 1.47 -24.28
N LYS A 86 -0.92 0.18 -24.13
CA LYS A 86 -1.67 -0.61 -25.14
C LYS A 86 -3.15 -0.22 -25.27
N ARG A 87 -3.76 0.38 -24.25
CA ARG A 87 -5.18 0.80 -24.25
C ARG A 87 -5.34 2.16 -23.53
N ASN A 88 -6.22 3.04 -24.01
CA ASN A 88 -6.46 4.36 -23.38
C ASN A 88 -6.93 4.28 -21.91
N LYS A 89 -7.43 3.13 -21.45
CA LYS A 89 -7.93 2.92 -20.07
C LYS A 89 -6.84 2.73 -19.00
N THR A 90 -5.55 2.79 -19.35
CA THR A 90 -4.44 2.56 -18.40
C THR A 90 -3.66 3.83 -18.05
N LEU A 91 -4.01 4.98 -18.64
CA LEU A 91 -3.54 6.26 -18.12
C LEU A 91 -4.59 6.80 -17.15
N PHE A 92 -4.16 7.11 -15.93
CA PHE A 92 -4.97 7.84 -14.96
C PHE A 92 -4.26 9.16 -14.69
N GLN A 93 -4.97 10.27 -14.88
CA GLN A 93 -4.40 11.63 -14.82
C GLN A 93 -3.14 11.81 -15.70
N GLY A 94 -3.08 11.13 -16.85
CA GLY A 94 -1.95 11.19 -17.78
C GLY A 94 -0.78 10.25 -17.47
N LEU A 95 -0.84 9.49 -16.38
CA LEU A 95 0.25 8.61 -15.93
C LEU A 95 -0.06 7.13 -16.13
N CYS A 96 0.93 6.38 -16.62
CA CYS A 96 0.88 4.92 -16.65
C CYS A 96 0.98 4.34 -15.23
N ASP A 97 0.56 3.09 -15.06
CA ASP A 97 0.50 2.41 -13.74
C ASP A 97 1.83 2.52 -12.98
N PHE A 98 2.94 2.24 -13.66
CA PHE A 98 4.30 2.35 -13.09
C PHE A 98 4.65 3.76 -12.61
N CYS A 99 4.31 4.80 -13.40
CA CYS A 99 4.62 6.17 -13.03
C CYS A 99 3.75 6.69 -11.88
N ARG A 100 2.51 6.20 -11.76
CA ARG A 100 1.65 6.51 -10.63
C ARG A 100 2.11 5.84 -9.36
N GLU A 101 2.48 4.56 -9.43
CA GLU A 101 3.02 3.84 -8.29
C GLU A 101 4.29 4.53 -7.78
N LYS A 102 5.21 4.90 -8.68
CA LYS A 102 6.39 5.69 -8.30
C LYS A 102 6.06 7.05 -7.68
N GLN A 103 5.01 7.71 -8.16
CA GLN A 103 4.58 8.99 -7.57
C GLN A 103 3.99 8.76 -6.17
N TYR A 104 3.14 7.77 -6.01
CA TYR A 104 2.54 7.40 -4.73
C TYR A 104 3.61 7.03 -3.69
N ILE A 105 4.59 6.21 -4.07
CA ILE A 105 5.72 5.86 -3.18
C ILE A 105 6.47 7.12 -2.76
N GLN A 106 6.82 7.99 -3.72
CA GLN A 106 7.53 9.22 -3.43
C GLN A 106 6.74 10.14 -2.49
N GLU A 107 5.44 10.35 -2.75
CA GLU A 107 4.56 11.16 -1.90
C GLU A 107 4.43 10.58 -0.48
N ALA A 108 4.36 9.24 -0.36
CA ALA A 108 4.33 8.56 0.94
C ALA A 108 5.65 8.74 1.70
N GLN A 109 6.80 8.58 1.03
CA GLN A 109 8.10 8.81 1.65
C GLN A 109 8.25 10.26 2.15
N GLU A 110 7.85 11.23 1.33
CA GLU A 110 7.91 12.66 1.67
C GLU A 110 6.99 12.97 2.86
N SER A 111 5.74 12.51 2.83
CA SER A 111 4.80 12.69 3.93
C SER A 111 5.25 12.01 5.23
N ALA A 112 5.84 10.82 5.15
CA ALA A 112 6.35 10.10 6.31
C ALA A 112 7.53 10.86 6.97
N LEU A 113 8.45 11.38 6.16
CA LEU A 113 9.54 12.22 6.64
C LEU A 113 9.02 13.50 7.30
N GLU A 114 8.06 14.19 6.67
CA GLU A 114 7.41 15.38 7.23
C GLU A 114 6.73 15.09 8.58
N PHE A 115 6.06 13.94 8.72
CA PHE A 115 5.47 13.55 10.00
C PHE A 115 6.52 13.36 11.09
N MET A 116 7.59 12.59 10.83
CA MET A 116 8.64 12.38 11.82
C MET A 116 9.35 13.69 12.20
N GLN A 117 9.57 14.59 11.24
CA GLN A 117 10.09 15.92 11.51
C GLN A 117 9.16 16.74 12.41
N SER A 118 7.85 16.72 12.12
CA SER A 118 6.84 17.44 12.93
C SER A 118 6.77 16.93 14.37
N TRP A 119 6.95 15.62 14.58
CA TRP A 119 6.99 15.02 15.92
C TRP A 119 8.18 15.52 16.75
N VAL A 120 9.33 15.76 16.10
CA VAL A 120 10.51 16.30 16.77
C VAL A 120 10.40 17.80 17.00
N GLU A 121 9.82 18.54 16.05
CA GLU A 121 9.63 20.00 16.15
C GLU A 121 8.73 20.39 17.32
N ASP A 122 7.61 19.68 17.51
CA ASP A 122 6.70 19.89 18.64
C ASP A 122 6.64 18.67 19.55
N LYS A 123 7.82 18.22 19.98
CA LYS A 123 8.00 17.06 20.87
C LYS A 123 7.17 17.08 22.15
N SER A 124 6.74 18.26 22.61
CA SER A 124 5.90 18.44 23.80
C SER A 124 4.51 17.80 23.67
N LYS A 125 4.03 17.64 22.43
CA LYS A 125 2.72 17.05 22.12
C LYS A 125 2.73 15.53 22.04
N TYR A 126 3.91 14.90 22.12
CA TYR A 126 4.06 13.48 21.84
C TYR A 126 4.61 12.71 23.05
N LEU A 127 4.14 11.48 23.15
CA LEU A 127 4.65 10.45 24.05
C LEU A 127 5.08 9.26 23.22
N ILE A 128 5.94 8.42 23.76
CA ILE A 128 6.22 7.10 23.21
C ILE A 128 5.79 6.06 24.23
N LEU A 129 5.10 5.03 23.76
CA LEU A 129 4.63 3.91 24.58
C LEU A 129 5.04 2.60 23.93
N ASP A 130 5.34 1.64 24.77
CA ASP A 130 5.59 0.25 24.40
C ASP A 130 5.13 -0.69 25.53
N THR A 131 4.78 -1.92 25.17
CA THR A 131 4.36 -2.97 26.11
C THR A 131 5.03 -4.31 25.82
N GLU A 132 5.40 -5.02 26.88
CA GLU A 132 5.70 -6.46 26.79
C GLU A 132 4.52 -7.24 27.37
N THR A 133 4.25 -8.42 26.83
CA THR A 133 3.02 -9.16 27.13
C THR A 133 3.26 -10.65 27.31
N THR A 134 2.30 -11.34 27.91
CA THR A 134 2.29 -12.81 27.99
C THR A 134 2.08 -13.51 26.64
N GLY A 135 1.78 -12.76 25.58
CA GLY A 135 1.48 -13.28 24.25
C GLY A 135 0.88 -12.22 23.32
N GLY A 136 0.41 -12.64 22.13
CA GLY A 136 -0.12 -11.72 21.12
C GLY A 136 -1.63 -11.80 20.86
N ASP A 137 -2.35 -12.66 21.59
CA ASP A 137 -3.77 -12.94 21.36
C ASP A 137 -4.71 -12.08 22.25
N ASP A 138 -6.02 -12.18 22.02
CA ASP A 138 -7.04 -11.40 22.76
C ASP A 138 -7.12 -11.76 24.27
N GLY A 139 -6.46 -12.85 24.69
CA GLY A 139 -6.35 -13.29 26.08
C GLY A 139 -5.04 -12.87 26.75
N SER A 140 -4.11 -12.26 26.03
CA SER A 140 -2.81 -11.89 26.58
C SER A 140 -2.92 -10.72 27.57
N GLU A 141 -1.90 -10.59 28.42
CA GLU A 141 -1.81 -9.60 29.49
C GLU A 141 -0.51 -8.82 29.35
N ILE A 142 -0.55 -7.54 29.69
CA ILE A 142 0.66 -6.70 29.77
C ILE A 142 1.46 -7.10 31.01
N VAL A 143 2.76 -7.30 30.84
CA VAL A 143 3.72 -7.66 31.91
C VAL A 143 4.82 -6.62 32.09
N ASP A 144 4.98 -5.69 31.14
CA ASP A 144 5.82 -4.50 31.24
C ASP A 144 5.19 -3.39 30.42
N ILE A 145 5.24 -2.16 30.91
CA ILE A 145 4.79 -0.99 30.17
C ILE A 145 5.71 0.18 30.47
N ALA A 146 6.07 0.90 29.42
CA ALA A 146 6.85 2.13 29.54
C ALA A 146 6.21 3.25 28.74
N ILE A 147 6.29 4.46 29.29
CA ILE A 147 5.89 5.70 28.63
C ILE A 147 7.01 6.70 28.83
N ILE A 148 7.53 7.23 27.73
CA ILE A 148 8.58 8.24 27.73
C ILE A 148 8.15 9.46 26.92
N ASP A 149 8.83 10.58 27.09
CA ASP A 149 8.78 11.65 26.10
C ASP A 149 9.85 11.46 25.00
N LEU A 150 9.76 12.29 23.97
CA LEU A 150 10.72 12.30 22.86
C LEU A 150 12.15 12.67 23.32
N ASP A 151 12.35 13.29 24.48
CA ASP A 151 13.69 13.56 25.02
C ASP A 151 14.28 12.37 25.80
N GLU A 152 13.64 11.21 25.74
CA GLU A 152 14.02 9.98 26.46
C GLU A 152 13.83 10.10 27.98
N ASN A 153 13.05 11.08 28.47
CA ASN A 153 12.68 11.14 29.87
C ASN A 153 11.59 10.10 30.16
N ILE A 154 11.82 9.29 31.18
CA ILE A 154 10.89 8.26 31.63
C ILE A 154 9.77 8.92 32.43
N LEU A 155 8.53 8.80 31.94
CA LEU A 155 7.34 9.30 32.61
C LEU A 155 6.62 8.18 33.37
N PHE A 156 6.70 6.96 32.85
CA PHE A 156 6.22 5.74 33.48
C PHE A 156 7.08 4.55 33.04
N ASP A 157 7.40 3.64 33.96
CA ASP A 157 8.12 2.38 33.71
C ASP A 157 7.74 1.41 34.84
N SER A 158 7.03 0.34 34.50
CA SER A 158 6.59 -0.63 35.49
C SER A 158 6.42 -2.02 34.90
N LEU A 159 6.93 -3.01 35.62
CA LEU A 159 6.46 -4.38 35.46
C LEU A 159 5.02 -4.47 35.94
N VAL A 160 4.27 -5.39 35.34
CA VAL A 160 2.86 -5.64 35.68
C VAL A 160 2.69 -7.11 36.00
N LYS A 161 2.02 -7.40 37.11
CA LYS A 161 1.68 -8.76 37.50
C LYS A 161 0.45 -9.24 36.71
N PRO A 162 0.61 -10.23 35.80
CA PRO A 162 -0.53 -10.82 35.10
C PRO A 162 -1.35 -11.70 36.04
N CYS A 163 -2.60 -11.99 35.66
CA CYS A 163 -3.43 -12.97 36.35
C CYS A 163 -2.95 -14.40 36.12
N GLU A 164 -2.45 -14.70 34.92
CA GLU A 164 -1.92 -16.02 34.55
C GLU A 164 -0.39 -16.00 34.46
N PRO A 165 0.29 -17.15 34.69
CA PRO A 165 1.74 -17.23 34.53
C PRO A 165 2.22 -16.82 33.13
N ILE A 166 3.34 -16.10 33.07
CA ILE A 166 4.02 -15.76 31.82
C ILE A 166 4.49 -17.05 31.14
N PRO A 167 4.09 -17.32 29.88
CA PRO A 167 4.57 -18.48 29.11
C PRO A 167 6.09 -18.41 28.83
N GLU A 168 6.73 -19.58 28.74
CA GLU A 168 8.18 -19.67 28.48
C GLU A 168 8.56 -19.01 27.14
N GLU A 169 7.69 -19.07 26.13
CA GLU A 169 7.92 -18.45 24.83
C GLU A 169 7.97 -16.92 24.92
N ALA A 170 7.10 -16.32 25.74
CA ALA A 170 7.10 -14.88 25.99
C ALA A 170 8.36 -14.47 26.78
N THR A 171 8.67 -15.21 27.85
CA THR A 171 9.91 -15.03 28.61
C THR A 171 11.16 -15.17 27.72
N ALA A 172 11.16 -16.06 26.72
CA ALA A 172 12.29 -16.22 25.79
C ALA A 172 12.47 -15.01 24.85
N ILE A 173 11.42 -14.23 24.60
CA ILE A 173 11.45 -13.00 23.80
C ILE A 173 11.91 -11.82 24.66
N HIS A 174 11.15 -11.51 25.72
CA HIS A 174 11.34 -10.27 26.48
C HIS A 174 12.24 -10.42 27.72
N GLY A 175 12.48 -11.66 28.18
CA GLY A 175 13.35 -11.95 29.32
C GLY A 175 12.73 -11.67 30.69
N ILE A 176 11.41 -11.44 30.76
CA ILE A 176 10.68 -11.19 32.02
C ILE A 176 10.17 -12.52 32.54
N THR A 177 10.54 -12.87 33.76
CA THR A 177 10.16 -14.13 34.39
C THR A 177 9.01 -13.95 35.37
N ASN A 178 8.34 -15.05 35.72
CA ASN A 178 7.28 -15.04 36.73
C ASN A 178 7.76 -14.52 38.09
N GLU A 179 9.01 -14.78 38.46
CA GLU A 179 9.63 -14.28 39.69
C GLU A 179 9.81 -12.75 39.66
N MET A 180 10.10 -12.17 38.49
CA MET A 180 10.26 -10.72 38.35
C MET A 180 8.94 -9.98 38.59
N VAL A 181 7.81 -10.57 38.17
CA VAL A 181 6.48 -9.95 38.29
C VAL A 181 5.71 -10.39 39.54
N GLU A 182 6.25 -11.31 40.35
CA GLU A 182 5.55 -11.87 41.52
C GLU A 182 5.05 -10.78 42.50
N ASN A 183 5.87 -9.75 42.70
CA ASN A 183 5.60 -8.62 43.58
C ASN A 183 5.36 -7.31 42.82
N ALA A 184 5.21 -7.38 41.49
CA ALA A 184 4.87 -6.23 40.67
C ALA A 184 3.40 -5.79 40.92
N PRO A 185 3.07 -4.51 40.67
CA PRO A 185 1.68 -4.05 40.71
C PRO A 185 0.84 -4.75 39.63
N THR A 186 -0.44 -4.95 39.91
CA THR A 186 -1.44 -5.46 38.96
C THR A 186 -1.84 -4.39 37.95
N TRP A 187 -2.49 -4.79 36.85
CA TRP A 187 -2.96 -3.84 35.83
C TRP A 187 -3.84 -2.71 36.41
N PRO A 188 -4.84 -2.96 37.27
CA PRO A 188 -5.62 -1.89 37.89
C PRO A 188 -4.80 -0.89 38.72
N GLU A 189 -3.72 -1.35 39.36
CA GLU A 189 -2.86 -0.50 40.20
C GLU A 189 -1.99 0.45 39.35
N VAL A 190 -1.54 0.01 38.17
CA VAL A 190 -0.77 0.85 37.25
C VAL A 190 -1.66 1.73 36.36
N TRP A 191 -2.86 1.26 36.03
CA TRP A 191 -3.71 1.89 35.02
C TRP A 191 -4.05 3.35 35.35
N SER A 192 -4.26 3.71 36.62
CA SER A 192 -4.60 5.09 36.98
C SER A 192 -3.53 6.10 36.52
N GLN A 193 -2.25 5.76 36.62
CA GLN A 193 -1.14 6.64 36.21
C GLN A 193 -0.96 6.62 34.69
N VAL A 194 -1.08 5.45 34.07
CA VAL A 194 -1.03 5.28 32.61
C VAL A 194 -2.15 6.09 31.96
N GLN A 195 -3.39 5.96 32.44
CA GLN A 195 -4.54 6.70 31.95
C GLN A 195 -4.29 8.21 32.02
N GLU A 196 -3.81 8.75 33.14
CA GLU A 196 -3.51 10.18 33.23
C GLU A 196 -2.56 10.65 32.12
N LEU A 197 -1.53 9.87 31.79
CA LEU A 197 -0.60 10.19 30.70
C LEU A 197 -1.23 10.10 29.31
N LEU A 198 -2.02 9.05 29.04
CA LEU A 198 -2.65 8.81 27.73
C LEU A 198 -3.72 9.85 27.38
N TYR A 199 -4.42 10.38 28.39
CA TYR A 199 -5.52 11.32 28.20
C TYR A 199 -5.17 12.78 28.51
N ALA A 200 -3.89 13.08 28.77
CA ALA A 200 -3.39 14.44 29.01
C ALA A 200 -3.37 15.36 27.76
N GLY A 201 -3.98 14.95 26.65
CA GLY A 201 -4.03 15.72 25.40
C GLY A 201 -2.77 15.63 24.53
N ARG A 202 -1.87 14.67 24.82
CA ARG A 202 -0.72 14.32 23.97
C ARG A 202 -1.07 13.13 23.07
N THR A 203 -0.43 13.06 21.91
CA THR A 203 -0.55 11.92 21.00
C THR A 203 0.53 10.89 21.30
N VAL A 204 0.17 9.61 21.30
CA VAL A 204 1.08 8.52 21.67
C VAL A 204 1.65 7.88 20.41
N LEU A 205 2.96 7.93 20.25
CA LEU A 205 3.69 7.26 19.18
C LEU A 205 4.05 5.86 19.67
N ILE A 206 3.65 4.85 18.92
CA ILE A 206 3.88 3.44 19.27
C ILE A 206 4.48 2.79 18.05
N TYR A 207 5.51 1.94 18.23
CA TYR A 207 6.10 1.28 17.07
C TYR A 207 5.07 0.45 16.33
N ASN A 208 4.39 -0.46 17.02
CA ASN A 208 3.29 -1.24 16.47
C ASN A 208 1.96 -0.88 17.16
N ALA A 209 1.41 0.30 16.84
CA ALA A 209 0.24 0.84 17.55
C ALA A 209 -0.96 -0.12 17.64
N ASP A 210 -1.25 -0.89 16.58
CA ASP A 210 -2.36 -1.85 16.58
C ASP A 210 -2.20 -2.95 17.63
N PHE A 211 -0.95 -3.35 17.93
CA PHE A 211 -0.64 -4.33 18.95
C PHE A 211 -0.90 -3.76 20.34
N ASP A 212 -0.19 -2.69 20.73
CA ASP A 212 -0.29 -2.11 22.07
C ASP A 212 -1.68 -1.58 22.38
N ASN A 213 -2.36 -0.95 21.42
CA ASN A 213 -3.74 -0.51 21.59
C ASN A 213 -4.67 -1.69 21.91
N ARG A 214 -4.48 -2.84 21.24
CA ARG A 214 -5.25 -4.06 21.52
C ARG A 214 -4.94 -4.59 22.92
N MET A 215 -3.68 -4.60 23.34
CA MET A 215 -3.24 -5.11 24.65
C MET A 215 -3.74 -4.24 25.81
N ILE A 216 -3.67 -2.92 25.67
CA ILE A 216 -4.20 -1.96 26.65
C ILE A 216 -5.71 -2.15 26.76
N ARG A 217 -6.42 -2.19 25.62
CA ARG A 217 -7.87 -2.37 25.60
C ARG A 217 -8.30 -3.71 26.21
N GLY A 218 -7.60 -4.79 25.88
CA GLY A 218 -7.85 -6.14 26.43
C GLY A 218 -7.67 -6.16 27.94
N SER A 219 -6.57 -5.58 28.44
CA SER A 219 -6.29 -5.46 29.87
C SER A 219 -7.35 -4.62 30.59
N CYS A 220 -7.76 -3.47 30.04
CA CYS A 220 -8.83 -2.66 30.63
C CYS A 220 -10.17 -3.41 30.69
N LYS A 221 -10.56 -4.07 29.59
CA LYS A 221 -11.81 -4.86 29.54
C LYS A 221 -11.82 -5.98 30.56
N ARG A 222 -10.71 -6.72 30.71
CA ARG A 222 -10.58 -7.82 31.67
C ARG A 222 -10.86 -7.36 33.11
N HIS A 223 -10.44 -6.14 33.45
CA HIS A 223 -10.57 -5.59 34.79
C HIS A 223 -11.75 -4.64 34.98
N GLY A 224 -12.61 -4.47 33.97
CA GLY A 224 -13.75 -3.54 34.05
C GLY A 224 -13.35 -2.07 34.15
N LEU A 225 -12.19 -1.71 33.58
CA LEU A 225 -11.65 -0.35 33.52
C LEU A 225 -12.09 0.34 32.21
N ASP A 226 -11.94 1.66 32.16
CA ASP A 226 -12.22 2.43 30.94
C ASP A 226 -11.27 2.03 29.80
N ASP A 227 -11.86 1.56 28.70
CA ASP A 227 -11.16 1.10 27.50
C ASP A 227 -11.32 2.07 26.32
N SER A 228 -11.67 3.33 26.61
CA SER A 228 -11.78 4.40 25.61
C SER A 228 -10.51 4.47 24.74
N PRO A 229 -10.64 4.84 23.46
CA PRO A 229 -9.47 5.04 22.61
C PRO A 229 -8.76 6.35 22.99
N PHE A 230 -7.43 6.34 22.94
CA PHE A 230 -6.59 7.53 22.99
C PHE A 230 -5.94 7.79 21.63
N GLY A 231 -5.50 9.03 21.39
CA GLY A 231 -4.85 9.39 20.13
C GLY A 231 -3.48 8.72 20.02
N SER A 232 -3.29 7.88 19.00
CA SER A 232 -2.00 7.22 18.73
C SER A 232 -1.64 7.20 17.24
N PHE A 233 -0.34 7.11 16.96
CA PHE A 233 0.22 6.89 15.62
C PHE A 233 1.15 5.67 15.61
N CYS A 234 1.14 4.94 14.49
CA CYS A 234 1.99 3.78 14.26
C CYS A 234 3.31 4.20 13.60
N VAL A 235 4.40 4.17 14.36
CA VAL A 235 5.74 4.55 13.87
C VAL A 235 6.26 3.52 12.86
N MET A 236 5.94 2.23 13.01
CA MET A 236 6.33 1.18 12.06
C MET A 236 5.73 1.43 10.67
N GLN A 237 4.46 1.85 10.59
CA GLN A 237 3.84 2.19 9.31
C GLN A 237 4.51 3.42 8.69
N THR A 238 4.68 4.50 9.44
CA THR A 238 5.37 5.70 8.96
C THR A 238 6.80 5.39 8.52
N TYR A 239 7.50 4.51 9.23
CA TYR A 239 8.84 4.08 8.85
C TYR A 239 8.86 3.23 7.57
N ALA A 240 7.91 2.31 7.40
CA ALA A 240 7.78 1.52 6.17
C ALA A 240 7.49 2.40 4.94
N GLU A 241 6.64 3.42 5.11
CA GLU A 241 6.36 4.43 4.09
C GLU A 241 7.62 5.25 3.76
N TYR A 242 8.39 5.69 4.77
CA TYR A 242 9.67 6.38 4.59
C TYR A 242 10.71 5.55 3.81
N VAL A 243 10.83 4.26 4.12
CA VAL A 243 11.73 3.35 3.39
C VAL A 243 11.24 3.09 1.95
N GLY A 244 9.94 3.19 1.70
CA GLY A 244 9.39 3.16 0.34
C GLY A 244 9.38 1.78 -0.34
N ASN A 245 9.64 0.70 0.42
CA ASN A 245 9.64 -0.67 -0.10
C ASN A 245 8.20 -1.19 -0.34
N TYR A 246 7.60 -0.74 -1.44
CA TYR A 246 6.21 -1.00 -1.81
C TYR A 246 6.04 -2.28 -2.64
N SER A 247 5.04 -3.09 -2.27
CA SER A 247 4.64 -4.27 -3.04
C SER A 247 3.42 -3.96 -3.90
N SER A 248 3.60 -3.91 -5.23
CA SER A 248 2.47 -3.73 -6.17
C SER A 248 1.39 -4.83 -6.05
N TYR A 249 1.78 -6.03 -5.60
CA TYR A 249 0.85 -7.16 -5.43
C TYR A 249 -0.03 -6.99 -4.19
N HIS A 250 0.58 -6.70 -3.04
CA HIS A 250 -0.14 -6.48 -1.78
C HIS A 250 -0.76 -5.08 -1.68
N ARG A 251 -0.30 -4.15 -2.53
CA ARG A 251 -0.66 -2.73 -2.53
C ARG A 251 -0.37 -2.02 -1.21
N ASP A 252 0.76 -2.37 -0.61
CA ASP A 252 1.18 -1.87 0.69
C ASP A 252 2.71 -1.82 0.82
N PHE A 253 3.20 -1.08 1.81
CA PHE A 253 4.61 -1.01 2.17
C PHE A 253 5.00 -2.21 3.05
N THR A 254 6.22 -2.70 2.85
CA THR A 254 6.76 -3.80 3.64
C THR A 254 7.07 -3.31 5.04
N TRP A 255 6.43 -3.89 6.05
CA TRP A 255 6.72 -3.58 7.45
C TRP A 255 8.13 -4.04 7.83
N ILE A 256 8.80 -3.22 8.63
CA ILE A 256 10.16 -3.43 9.10
C ILE A 256 10.09 -3.51 10.61
N SER A 257 10.83 -4.45 11.22
CA SER A 257 10.85 -4.57 12.69
C SER A 257 11.66 -3.43 13.32
N LEU A 258 11.36 -3.06 14.58
CA LEU A 258 12.10 -2.00 15.29
C LEU A 258 13.60 -2.31 15.33
N ARG A 259 13.94 -3.58 15.54
CA ARG A 259 15.31 -4.08 15.55
C ARG A 259 16.02 -3.89 14.20
N GLU A 260 15.35 -4.19 13.10
CA GLU A 260 15.88 -4.02 11.74
C GLU A 260 16.05 -2.54 11.42
N ALA A 261 15.03 -1.72 11.68
CA ALA A 261 15.08 -0.27 11.53
C ALA A 261 16.21 0.37 12.36
N ALA A 262 16.36 -0.03 13.63
CA ALA A 262 17.43 0.44 14.48
C ALA A 262 18.82 0.03 13.94
N CYS A 263 18.94 -1.19 13.42
CA CYS A 263 20.19 -1.68 12.82
C CYS A 263 20.57 -0.86 11.58
N ASP A 264 19.60 -0.58 10.70
CA ASP A 264 19.82 0.21 9.47
C ASP A 264 20.29 1.64 9.77
N HIS A 265 19.86 2.19 10.91
CA HIS A 265 20.27 3.52 11.38
C HIS A 265 21.48 3.49 12.33
N GLY A 266 22.11 2.33 12.56
CA GLY A 266 23.25 2.20 13.47
C GLY A 266 22.92 2.53 14.93
N ILE A 267 21.64 2.44 15.32
CA ILE A 267 21.16 2.68 16.68
C ILE A 267 21.45 1.44 17.53
N GLN A 268 22.19 1.64 18.61
CA GLN A 268 22.52 0.56 19.55
C GLN A 268 21.28 0.16 20.35
N LEU A 269 20.90 -1.11 20.23
CA LEU A 269 19.87 -1.73 21.06
C LEU A 269 20.43 -1.93 22.47
N THR A 270 19.71 -1.44 23.47
CA THR A 270 20.05 -1.67 24.88
C THR A 270 19.60 -3.08 25.28
N GLY A 271 20.50 -3.85 25.88
CA GLY A 271 20.43 -5.32 25.99
C GLY A 271 19.36 -5.96 26.90
N SER A 272 18.20 -5.34 27.07
CA SER A 272 17.02 -5.99 27.65
C SER A 272 15.82 -5.61 26.81
N HIS A 273 15.08 -6.60 26.30
CA HIS A 273 13.74 -6.45 25.69
C HIS A 273 12.71 -6.05 26.77
N ARG A 274 12.94 -4.89 27.37
CA ARG A 274 12.02 -4.23 28.29
C ARG A 274 11.32 -3.15 27.49
N ALA A 275 10.06 -2.87 27.79
CA ALA A 275 9.28 -1.87 27.08
C ALA A 275 9.98 -0.51 27.00
N LYS A 276 10.70 -0.12 28.07
CA LYS A 276 11.49 1.12 28.09
C LYS A 276 12.60 1.16 27.02
N ALA A 277 13.29 0.04 26.79
CA ALA A 277 14.37 -0.02 25.81
C ALA A 277 13.83 0.22 24.40
N ASP A 278 12.67 -0.32 24.09
CA ASP A 278 12.04 -0.19 22.77
C ASP A 278 11.39 1.19 22.60
N CYS A 279 10.85 1.78 23.66
CA CYS A 279 10.50 3.20 23.72
C CYS A 279 11.70 4.10 23.34
N ILE A 280 12.85 3.92 23.99
CA ILE A 280 14.07 4.70 23.72
C ILE A 280 14.56 4.48 22.29
N THR A 281 14.54 3.24 21.81
CA THR A 281 14.95 2.89 20.44
C THR A 281 14.02 3.57 19.42
N THR A 282 12.71 3.56 19.66
CA THR A 282 11.71 4.25 18.84
C THR A 282 11.95 5.77 18.82
N ALA A 283 12.22 6.38 19.98
CA ALA A 283 12.54 7.82 20.07
C ALA A 283 13.77 8.18 19.23
N ARG A 284 14.81 7.36 19.31
CA ARG A 284 16.06 7.55 18.58
C ARG A 284 15.87 7.36 17.08
N LEU A 285 15.08 6.37 16.66
CA LEU A 285 14.75 6.14 15.26
C LEU A 285 14.03 7.37 14.66
N ILE A 286 12.99 7.86 15.34
CA ILE A 286 12.26 9.07 14.92
C ILE A 286 13.21 10.25 14.78
N LYS A 287 14.04 10.52 15.81
CA LYS A 287 15.03 11.60 15.79
C LYS A 287 16.05 11.45 14.67
N ASP A 288 16.44 10.22 14.34
CA ASP A 288 17.46 9.98 13.32
C ASP A 288 16.91 10.23 11.91
N VAL A 289 15.74 9.65 11.60
CA VAL A 289 15.02 9.91 10.35
C VAL A 289 14.73 11.40 10.19
N ALA A 290 14.26 12.07 11.25
CA ALA A 290 13.94 13.50 11.21
C ALA A 290 15.13 14.43 10.91
N LYS A 291 16.39 13.99 11.09
CA LYS A 291 17.58 14.77 10.69
C LYS A 291 17.83 14.76 9.19
N THR A 292 17.24 13.81 8.46
CA THR A 292 17.43 13.71 7.02
C THR A 292 16.75 14.87 6.30
N LYS A 293 17.36 15.34 5.22
CA LYS A 293 16.85 16.46 4.42
C LYS A 293 16.00 16.02 3.23
N GLU A 294 16.21 14.79 2.78
CA GLU A 294 15.58 14.19 1.61
C GLU A 294 15.30 12.71 1.92
N VAL A 295 14.30 12.15 1.27
CA VAL A 295 13.92 10.74 1.36
C VAL A 295 14.97 9.84 0.68
N ILE A 296 15.00 8.56 1.06
CA ILE A 296 15.96 7.55 0.57
C ILE A 296 15.63 7.11 -0.87
#